data_AF-A0A952C0P7-F1
#
_entry.id   AF-A0A952C0P7-F1
#
_cell.length_a   1.000
_cell.length_b   1.000
_cell.length_c   1.000
_cell.angle_alpha   90.00
_cell.angle_beta   90.00
_cell.angle_gamma   90.00
#
_symmetry.space_group_name_H-M   'P 1'
#
loop_
_entity.id
_entity.type
_entity.pdbx_description
1 polymer ?
#
loop_
_entity_poly.entity_id
_entity_poly.type
_entity_poly.pdbx_seq_one_letter_code
_entity_poly.pdbx_strand_id
1 'polypeptide(L)' 'MLALRDMRRSGIRKIARSHKVLIDAIIEGDPHKAADLADAHIMDASALIVKVWEDDETEPT' A
#
# COMPACT_ATOMS: atom_id res chain seq x y z
N MET A 1 16.36 -14.26 -1.76
CA MET A 1 16.10 -13.28 -2.84
C MET A 1 14.74 -13.43 -3.55
N LEU A 2 14.35 -14.61 -4.07
CA LEU A 2 13.06 -14.78 -4.77
C LEU A 2 11.83 -14.45 -3.90
N ALA A 3 11.78 -14.96 -2.66
CA ALA A 3 10.66 -14.73 -1.75
C ALA A 3 10.44 -13.25 -1.39
N LEU A 4 11.50 -12.49 -1.10
CA LEU A 4 11.44 -11.05 -0.82
C LEU A 4 10.93 -10.26 -2.03
N ARG A 5 11.40 -10.59 -3.24
CA ARG A 5 10.96 -9.93 -4.48
C ARG A 5 9.48 -10.18 -4.77
N ASP A 6 9.01 -11.40 -4.51
CA ASP A 6 7.61 -11.76 -4.72
C ASP A 6 6.69 -11.13 -3.66
N MET A 7 7.15 -11.03 -2.41
CA MET A 7 6.46 -10.29 -1.35
C MET A 7 6.36 -8.79 -1.66
N ARG A 8 7.46 -8.14 -2.09
CA ARG A 8 7.44 -6.72 -2.52
C ARG A 8 6.45 -6.52 -3.67
N ARG A 9 6.45 -7.40 -4.68
CA ARG A 9 5.50 -7.36 -5.81
C ARG A 9 4.04 -7.58 -5.39
N SER A 10 3.80 -8.40 -4.38
CA SER A 10 2.46 -8.62 -3.82
C SER A 10 1.97 -7.38 -3.07
N GLY A 11 2.82 -6.79 -2.22
CA GLY A 11 2.51 -5.56 -1.48
C GLY A 11 2.15 -4.39 -2.40
N ILE A 12 2.98 -4.13 -3.42
CA ILE A 12 2.72 -3.06 -4.40
C ILE A 12 1.40 -3.28 -5.15
N ARG A 13 1.09 -4.53 -5.53
CA ARG A 13 -0.19 -4.85 -6.18
C ARG A 13 -1.40 -4.59 -5.29
N LYS A 14 -1.28 -4.84 -3.97
CA LYS A 14 -2.34 -4.55 -2.99
C LYS A 14 -2.61 -3.04 -2.92
N ILE A 15 -1.55 -2.23 -2.78
CA ILE A 15 -1.62 -0.76 -2.75
C ILE A 15 -2.18 -0.19 -4.06
N ALA A 16 -1.76 -0.72 -5.22
CA ALA A 16 -2.30 -0.28 -6.51
C ALA A 16 -3.80 -0.56 -6.63
N ARG A 17 -4.29 -1.70 -6.12
CA ARG A 17 -5.71 -2.05 -6.17
C ARG A 17 -6.57 -1.18 -5.27
N SER A 18 -6.07 -0.72 -4.12
CA SER A 18 -6.86 0.13 -3.22
C SER A 18 -7.16 1.51 -3.82
N HIS A 19 -6.33 2.01 -4.74
CA HIS A 19 -6.61 3.26 -5.46
C HIS A 19 -7.94 3.21 -6.21
N LYS A 20 -8.28 2.06 -6.81
CA LYS A 20 -9.55 1.93 -7.53
C LYS A 20 -10.74 2.16 -6.60
N VAL A 21 -10.74 1.54 -5.42
CA VAL A 21 -11.86 1.63 -4.46
C VAL A 21 -12.00 3.06 -3.93
N LEU A 22 -10.88 3.73 -3.67
CA LEU A 22 -10.84 5.16 -3.32
C LEU A 22 -11.45 6.03 -4.42
N ILE A 23 -10.98 5.86 -5.66
CA ILE A 23 -11.45 6.63 -6.83
C ILE A 23 -12.95 6.40 -7.05
N ASP A 24 -13.40 5.15 -6.94
CA ASP A 24 -14.83 4.81 -7.07
C ASP A 24 -15.66 5.56 -6.00
N ALA A 25 -15.21 5.60 -4.74
CA ALA A 25 -15.89 6.35 -3.67
C ALA A 25 -15.94 7.87 -3.92
N ILE A 26 -14.87 8.43 -4.50
CA ILE A 26 -14.82 9.86 -4.90
C ILE A 26 -15.83 10.13 -6.02
N ILE A 27 -15.89 9.27 -7.04
CA ILE A 27 -16.82 9.39 -8.17
C ILE A 27 -18.27 9.23 -7.72
N GLU A 28 -18.53 8.32 -6.77
CA GLU A 28 -19.83 8.10 -6.14
C GLU A 28 -20.29 9.29 -5.28
N GLY A 29 -19.39 10.24 -4.98
CA GLY A 29 -19.70 11.41 -4.17
C GLY A 29 -19.89 11.11 -2.69
N ASP A 30 -19.23 10.06 -2.18
CA ASP A 30 -19.25 9.69 -0.77
C ASP A 30 -17.94 10.13 -0.08
N PRO A 31 -17.86 11.37 0.45
CA PRO A 31 -16.64 11.92 1.00
C PRO A 31 -16.20 11.23 2.30
N HIS A 32 -17.13 10.68 3.08
CA HIS A 32 -16.81 9.96 4.32
C HIS A 32 -16.13 8.63 4.00
N LYS A 33 -16.74 7.84 3.10
CA LYS A 33 -16.15 6.60 2.61
C LYS A 33 -14.81 6.85 1.92
N ALA A 34 -14.69 7.90 1.12
CA ALA A 34 -13.44 8.25 0.47
C ALA A 34 -12.33 8.60 1.50
N ALA A 35 -12.67 9.32 2.57
CA ALA A 35 -11.73 9.63 3.65
C ALA A 35 -11.27 8.36 4.39
N ASP A 36 -12.20 7.50 4.79
CA ASP A 36 -11.89 6.23 5.48
C ASP A 36 -10.98 5.33 4.61
N LEU A 37 -11.25 5.27 3.30
CA LEU A 37 -10.43 4.53 2.34
C LEU A 37 -9.05 5.17 2.13
N ALA A 38 -8.95 6.50 2.20
CA ALA A 38 -7.67 7.21 2.11
C ALA A 38 -6.78 6.89 3.32
N ASP A 39 -7.34 6.95 4.53
CA ASP A 39 -6.62 6.64 5.75
C ASP A 39 -6.11 5.20 5.74
N ALA A 40 -6.97 4.25 5.38
CA ALA A 40 -6.58 2.84 5.24
C ALA A 40 -5.48 2.64 4.19
N HIS A 41 -5.57 3.34 3.05
CA HIS A 41 -4.54 3.29 2.01
C HIS A 41 -3.18 3.82 2.49
N ILE A 42 -3.17 4.96 3.19
CA ILE A 42 -1.96 5.59 3.71
C ILE A 42 -1.30 4.69 4.76
N MET A 43 -2.08 4.10 5.67
CA MET A 43 -1.57 3.16 6.67
C MET A 43 -0.91 1.94 6.01
N ASP A 44 -1.61 1.29 5.08
CA ASP A 44 -1.09 0.12 4.37
C ASP A 44 0.18 0.45 3.54
N ALA A 45 0.18 1.60 2.86
CA ALA A 45 1.33 2.05 2.08
C ALA A 45 2.54 2.37 2.96
N SER A 46 2.31 3.06 4.08
CA SER A 46 3.36 3.40 5.05
C SER A 46 3.99 2.14 5.66
N ALA A 47 3.18 1.16 6.03
CA ALA A 47 3.67 -0.12 6.54
C ALA A 47 4.53 -0.87 5.51
N LEU A 48 4.15 -0.83 4.23
CA LEU A 48 4.95 -1.41 3.16
C LEU A 48 6.29 -0.67 2.98
N ILE A 49 6.29 0.66 3.04
CA ILE A 49 7.50 1.48 2.92
C ILE A 49 8.46 1.18 4.07
N VAL A 50 7.99 1.21 5.32
CA VAL A 50 8.80 0.91 6.51
C VAL A 50 9.42 -0.47 6.39
N LYS A 51 8.61 -1.48 6.03
CA LYS A 51 9.12 -2.84 5.84
C LYS A 51 10.23 -2.93 4.80
N VAL A 52 10.05 -2.28 3.64
CA VAL A 52 11.08 -2.26 2.58
C VAL A 52 12.35 -1.54 3.06
N TRP A 53 12.19 -0.45 3.81
CA TRP A 53 13.30 0.31 4.36
C TRP A 53 14.11 -0.51 5.38
N GLU A 54 13.43 -1.14 6.35
CA GLU A 54 14.05 -2.01 7.35
C GLU A 54 14.74 -3.24 6.71
N ASP A 55 14.12 -3.83 5.67
CA ASP A 55 14.72 -4.93 4.91
C ASP A 55 16.00 -4.47 4.17
N ASP A 56 16.03 -3.25 3.64
CA ASP A 56 17.21 -2.70 2.94
C ASP A 56 18.34 -2.30 3.92
N GLU A 57 18.03 -1.93 5.18
CA GLU A 57 19.03 -1.66 6.23
C GLU A 57 19.64 -2.94 6.87
N THR A 58 19.00 -4.09 6.69
CA THR A 58 19.41 -5.36 7.32
C THR A 58 20.13 -6.33 6.39
N GLU A 59 20.24 -6.03 5.09
CA GLU A 59 21.11 -6.79 4.18
C GLU A 59 22.60 -6.44 4.42
N PRO A 60 23.45 -7.41 4.83
CA PRO A 60 24.87 -7.15 5.00
C PRO A 60 25.52 -6.96 3.63
N THR A 61 26.24 -5.85 3.45
CA THR A 61 27.18 -5.63 2.35
C THR A 61 28.22 -6.74 2.24
#